data_AF-A0A972W1T5-F1
#
_entry.id   AF-A0A972W1T5-F1
#
_cell.length_a   1.000
_cell.length_b   1.000
_cell.length_c   1.000
_cell.angle_alpha   90.00
_cell.angle_beta   90.00
_cell.angle_gamma   90.00
#
_symmetry.space_group_name_H-M   'P 1'
#
loop_
_entity.id
_entity.type
_entity.pdbx_description
1 polymer ?
#
loop_
_entity_poly.entity_id
_entity_poly.type
_entity_poly.pdbx_seq_one_letter_code
_entity_poly.pdbx_strand_id
1 'polypeptide(L)' 'LHVANSDSELVLIENMNHIFKEIKGDVNENMSSYTNPDLPIMKTLITSIVEFIKE' A
#
# COMPACT_ATOMS: atom_id res chain seq x y z
N LEU A 1 14.74 -6.74 -10.26
CA LEU A 1 14.41 -5.31 -10.34
C LEU A 1 15.67 -4.48 -10.13
N HIS A 2 16.20 -4.38 -8.92
CA HIS A 2 17.40 -3.56 -8.65
C HIS A 2 18.64 -3.93 -9.49
N VAL A 3 18.84 -5.22 -9.80
CA VAL A 3 19.91 -5.67 -10.71
C VAL A 3 19.74 -5.16 -12.14
N ALA A 4 18.51 -4.93 -12.59
CA ALA A 4 18.20 -4.47 -13.95
C ALA A 4 18.10 -2.94 -14.05
N ASN A 5 17.74 -2.26 -12.95
CA ASN A 5 17.74 -0.81 -12.83
C ASN A 5 18.15 -0.43 -11.40
N SER A 6 19.34 0.17 -11.24
CA SER A 6 19.88 0.61 -9.94
C SER A 6 18.99 1.64 -9.25
N ASP A 7 18.22 2.40 -10.02
CA ASP A 7 17.39 3.49 -9.52
C ASP A 7 16.01 3.00 -9.08
N SER A 8 15.74 1.68 -9.15
CA SER A 8 14.50 1.11 -8.63
C SER A 8 14.51 1.02 -7.11
N GLU A 9 13.42 1.43 -6.46
CA GLU A 9 13.21 1.33 -5.02
C GLU A 9 12.18 0.23 -4.65
N LEU A 10 12.36 -0.39 -3.48
CA LEU A 10 11.39 -1.30 -2.87
C LEU A 10 10.85 -0.69 -1.58
N VAL A 11 9.55 -0.43 -1.54
CA VAL A 11 8.84 0.06 -0.34
C VAL A 11 7.95 -1.05 0.21
N LEU A 12 8.21 -1.49 1.44
CA LEU A 12 7.34 -2.42 2.16
C LEU A 12 6.37 -1.63 3.04
N ILE A 13 5.07 -1.79 2.79
CA ILE A 13 4.01 -1.12 3.55
C ILE A 13 3.33 -2.16 4.42
N GLU A 14 3.63 -2.13 5.72
CA GLU A 14 3.04 -3.05 6.68
C GLU A 14 1.52 -2.87 6.78
N ASN A 15 0.83 -3.97 7.08
CA ASN A 15 -0.62 -4.01 7.30
C ASN A 15 -1.48 -3.55 6.11
N MET A 16 -0.90 -3.43 4.91
CA MET A 16 -1.64 -3.09 3.70
C MET A 16 -2.10 -4.36 2.97
N ASN A 17 -3.40 -4.50 2.73
CA ASN A 17 -3.91 -5.59 1.90
C ASN A 17 -3.78 -5.29 0.40
N HIS A 18 -4.21 -6.23 -0.44
CA HIS A 18 -4.04 -6.11 -1.89
C HIS A 18 -4.97 -5.08 -2.57
N ILE A 19 -5.95 -4.53 -1.85
CA ILE A 19 -6.78 -3.39 -2.31
C ILE A 19 -6.37 -2.07 -1.65
N PHE A 20 -5.15 -2.02 -1.12
CA PHE A 20 -4.49 -0.84 -0.56
C PHE A 20 -5.17 -0.26 0.68
N LYS A 21 -5.82 -1.10 1.49
CA LYS A 21 -6.43 -0.73 2.77
C LYS A 21 -5.57 -1.22 3.93
N GLU A 22 -5.57 -0.47 5.03
CA GLU A 22 -4.92 -0.88 6.27
C GLU A 22 -5.78 -1.92 7.01
N ILE A 23 -5.19 -3.06 7.36
CA ILE A 23 -5.81 -4.16 8.11
C ILE A 23 -4.98 -4.42 9.35
N LYS A 24 -5.58 -4.25 10.53
CA LYS A 24 -4.93 -4.50 11.83
C LYS A 24 -5.48 -5.72 12.55
N GLY A 25 -6.69 -6.14 12.20
CA GLY A 25 -7.36 -7.30 12.77
C GLY A 25 -7.17 -8.57 11.96
N ASP A 26 -8.20 -9.39 11.98
CA ASP A 26 -8.18 -10.75 11.48
C ASP A 26 -8.64 -10.85 10.01
N VAL A 27 -8.84 -12.09 9.57
CA VAL A 27 -9.36 -12.39 8.22
C VAL A 27 -10.74 -11.76 7.99
N ASN A 28 -11.59 -11.63 9.02
CA ASN A 28 -12.91 -11.04 8.86
C ASN A 28 -12.84 -9.53 8.60
N GLU A 29 -11.94 -8.82 9.29
CA GLU A 29 -11.65 -7.41 9.01
C GLU A 29 -11.14 -7.24 7.58
N ASN A 30 -10.19 -8.08 7.16
CA ASN A 30 -9.66 -8.06 5.80
C ASN A 30 -10.76 -8.26 4.75
N MET A 31 -11.61 -9.29 4.93
CA MET A 31 -12.71 -9.59 4.00
C MET A 31 -13.74 -8.46 3.95
N SER A 32 -14.04 -7.82 5.08
CA SER A 32 -15.00 -6.71 5.14
C SER A 32 -14.49 -5.45 4.43
N SER A 33 -13.17 -5.29 4.30
CA SER A 33 -12.57 -4.12 3.64
C SER A 33 -12.88 -4.02 2.14
N TYR A 34 -13.23 -5.13 1.47
CA TYR A 34 -13.53 -5.18 0.03
C TYR A 34 -14.79 -4.45 -0.37
N THR A 35 -15.73 -4.31 0.56
CA THR A 35 -17.05 -3.73 0.31
C THR A 35 -17.27 -2.44 1.09
N ASN A 36 -16.25 -1.95 1.79
CA ASN A 36 -16.34 -0.73 2.59
C ASN A 36 -15.67 0.45 1.86
N PRO A 37 -16.45 1.34 1.20
CA PRO A 37 -15.90 2.48 0.46
C PRO A 37 -15.32 3.58 1.37
N ASP A 38 -15.69 3.60 2.64
CA ASP A 38 -15.28 4.64 3.59
C ASP A 38 -13.85 4.43 4.12
N LEU A 39 -13.30 3.22 3.97
CA LEU A 39 -11.91 2.97 4.34
C LEU A 39 -10.98 3.75 3.40
N PRO A 40 -10.06 4.57 3.93
CA PRO A 40 -9.13 5.31 3.08
C PRO A 40 -8.12 4.36 2.41
N ILE A 41 -7.53 4.81 1.31
CA ILE A 41 -6.32 4.19 0.77
C ILE A 41 -5.14 4.45 1.71
N MET A 42 -4.22 3.50 1.79
CA MET A 42 -3.06 3.57 2.67
C MET A 42 -2.23 4.83 2.36
N LYS A 43 -2.09 5.72 3.35
CA LYS A 43 -1.43 7.02 3.17
C LYS A 43 0.02 6.87 2.74
N THR A 44 0.73 5.89 3.29
CA THR A 44 2.11 5.59 2.93
C THR A 44 2.26 5.30 1.43
N LEU A 45 1.32 4.55 0.83
CA LEU A 45 1.34 4.27 -0.60
C LEU A 45 1.25 5.56 -1.43
N ILE A 46 0.31 6.45 -1.06
CA ILE A 46 0.11 7.73 -1.74
C ILE A 46 1.39 8.57 -1.64
N THR A 47 1.93 8.71 -0.42
CA THR A 47 3.14 9.49 -0.18
C THR A 47 4.33 8.95 -0.98
N SER A 48 4.61 7.65 -0.92
CA SER A 48 5.75 7.04 -1.63
C SER A 48 5.64 7.21 -3.15
N ILE A 49 4.44 7.07 -3.73
CA ILE A 49 4.26 7.30 -5.17
C ILE A 49 4.45 8.78 -5.52
N VAL A 50 3.91 9.69 -4.71
CA VAL A 50 4.05 11.14 -4.95
C VAL A 50 5.52 11.58 -4.84
N GLU A 51 6.27 11.02 -3.91
CA GLU A 51 7.70 11.27 -3.75
C GLU A 51 8.46 10.74 -4.96
N PHE A 52 8.22 9.48 -5.37
CA PHE A 52 8.83 8.88 -6.56
C PHE A 52 8.59 9.70 -7.85
N ILE A 53 7.43 10.34 -8.01
CA ILE A 53 7.13 11.17 -9.19
C ILE A 53 7.87 12.53 -9.16
N LYS A 54 8.22 13.03 -7.97
CA LYS A 54 8.84 14.36 -7.78
C LYS A 54 10.36 14.34 -7.88
N GLU A 55 10.98 13.18 -7.76
CA GLU A 55 12.41 12.96 -8.01
C GLU A 55 12.73 13.11 -9.50
#